data_AF-B5RN57-F1
#
_entry.id   AF-B5RN57-F1
#
_cell.length_a   1.000
_cell.length_b   1.000
_cell.length_c   1.000
_cell.angle_alpha   90.00
_cell.angle_beta   90.00
_cell.angle_gamma   90.00
#
_symmetry.space_group_name_H-M   'P 1'
#
loop_
_entity.id
_entity.type
_entity.pdbx_description
1 polymer ?
#
loop_
_entity_poly.entity_id
_entity_poly.type
_entity_poly.pdbx_seq_one_letter_code
_entity_poly.pdbx_strand_id
1 'polypeptide(L)'
;MKQEAISIIFDLEIVVHSIIFGKPSIKMEGIATLSGRTKLTATPASSFTTGIMLYEKVVEAKRKSEEYKERLNGSYMLLLPHKFSPLLVDLYDELHYITVRESLLKDHNISTSVLKGLEHPILYEPDPAIMFVPIMSEIGFRRFGDSKGDYIHASMQTAGVVHLRPEEVVEITITS
;
A
#
# COMPACT_ATOMS: atom_id res chain seq x y z
N MET A 1 -38.70 -21.48 -15.69
CA MET A 1 -37.76 -21.18 -14.59
C MET A 1 -36.95 -19.96 -15.00
N LYS A 2 -37.02 -18.86 -14.25
CA LYS A 2 -36.12 -17.71 -14.46
C LYS A 2 -34.81 -18.01 -13.73
N GLN A 3 -33.69 -18.01 -14.45
CA GLN A 3 -32.36 -18.00 -13.86
C GLN A 3 -32.14 -16.61 -13.27
N GLU A 4 -32.06 -16.52 -11.95
CA GLU A 4 -31.60 -15.32 -11.27
C GLU A 4 -30.07 -15.36 -11.24
N ALA A 5 -29.46 -14.45 -11.99
CA ALA A 5 -28.01 -14.27 -11.98
C ALA A 5 -27.60 -13.60 -10.66
N ILE A 6 -26.85 -14.32 -9.82
CA ILE A 6 -26.20 -13.75 -8.65
C ILE A 6 -24.97 -13.00 -9.14
N SER A 7 -25.00 -11.66 -9.06
CA SER A 7 -23.83 -10.82 -9.32
C SER A 7 -23.07 -10.61 -8.01
N ILE A 8 -21.87 -11.18 -7.89
CA ILE A 8 -20.95 -10.89 -6.79
C ILE A 8 -20.07 -9.73 -7.24
N ILE A 9 -20.35 -8.52 -6.77
CA ILE A 9 -19.52 -7.35 -7.02
C ILE A 9 -18.44 -7.31 -5.94
N PHE A 10 -17.21 -7.65 -6.31
CA PHE A 10 -16.03 -7.37 -5.50
C PHE A 10 -15.68 -5.89 -5.65
N ASP A 11 -15.88 -5.10 -4.60
CA ASP A 11 -15.39 -3.73 -4.60
C ASP A 11 -13.89 -3.73 -4.21
N LEU A 12 -13.04 -3.95 -5.21
CA LEU A 12 -11.59 -4.08 -5.04
C LEU A 12 -10.97 -2.85 -4.36
N GLU A 13 -11.56 -1.67 -4.56
CA GLU A 13 -11.10 -0.42 -3.96
C GLU A 13 -11.22 -0.43 -2.42
N ILE A 14 -12.33 -0.97 -1.89
CA ILE A 14 -12.56 -1.10 -0.45
C ILE A 14 -11.55 -2.07 0.18
N VAL A 15 -11.20 -3.14 -0.53
CA VAL A 15 -10.23 -4.14 -0.07
C VAL A 15 -8.83 -3.52 -0.01
N VAL A 16 -8.39 -2.85 -1.08
CA VAL A 16 -7.08 -2.18 -1.14
C VAL A 16 -6.95 -1.10 -0.07
N HIS A 17 -8.00 -0.29 0.12
CA HIS A 17 -8.03 0.72 1.17
C HIS A 17 -7.86 0.11 2.57
N SER A 18 -8.55 -1.00 2.84
CA SER A 18 -8.46 -1.72 4.11
C SER A 18 -7.08 -2.35 4.34
N ILE A 19 -6.41 -2.84 3.29
CA ILE A 19 -5.04 -3.38 3.38
C ILE A 19 -4.03 -2.29 3.72
N ILE A 20 -4.19 -1.11 3.12
CA ILE A 20 -3.27 0.02 3.32
C ILE A 20 -3.46 0.67 4.69
N PHE A 21 -4.70 1.06 5.02
CA PHE A 21 -4.98 1.85 6.21
C PHE A 21 -5.42 1.02 7.42
N GLY A 22 -5.77 -0.25 7.19
CA GLY A 22 -6.34 -1.13 8.21
C GLY A 22 -7.86 -0.95 8.33
N LYS A 23 -8.44 -1.74 9.23
CA LYS A 23 -9.87 -1.68 9.54
C LYS A 23 -10.08 -1.79 11.05
N PRO A 24 -10.18 -0.65 11.76
CA PRO A 24 -10.26 -0.63 13.22
C PRO A 24 -11.43 -1.43 13.80
N SER A 25 -12.57 -1.47 13.10
CA SER A 25 -13.77 -2.21 13.55
C SER A 25 -13.55 -3.71 13.70
N ILE A 26 -12.52 -4.26 13.04
CA ILE A 26 -12.14 -5.68 13.15
C ILE A 26 -10.69 -5.84 13.64
N LYS A 27 -10.09 -4.78 14.22
CA LYS A 27 -8.71 -4.76 14.72
C LYS A 27 -7.67 -5.20 13.68
N MET A 28 -7.93 -4.92 12.41
CA MET A 28 -6.99 -5.19 11.32
C MET A 28 -6.02 -4.01 11.21
N GLU A 29 -4.74 -4.25 11.44
CA GLU A 29 -3.68 -3.31 11.07
C GLU A 29 -3.50 -3.33 9.55
N GLY A 30 -3.26 -2.15 8.96
CA GLY A 30 -2.86 -2.01 7.57
C GLY A 30 -1.39 -1.67 7.46
N ILE A 31 -0.86 -1.66 6.24
CA ILE A 31 0.55 -1.32 5.98
C ILE A 31 0.96 0.01 6.65
N ALA A 32 0.07 1.02 6.60
CA ALA A 32 0.29 2.34 7.16
C ALA A 32 0.05 2.46 8.66
N THR A 33 -0.61 1.49 9.28
CA THR A 33 -0.95 1.49 10.71
C THR A 33 -0.28 0.36 11.50
N LEU A 34 0.38 -0.58 10.81
CA LEU A 34 1.25 -1.64 11.34
C LEU A 34 2.20 -1.18 12.44
N SER A 35 2.15 -1.86 13.57
CA SER A 35 3.11 -1.68 14.66
C SER A 35 4.45 -2.37 14.34
N GLY A 36 5.58 -1.81 14.80
CA GLY A 36 6.91 -2.41 14.61
C GLY A 36 7.62 -2.07 13.29
N ARG A 37 7.04 -1.18 12.44
CA ARG A 37 7.73 -0.67 11.25
C ARG A 37 9.06 -0.01 11.58
N THR A 38 10.03 -0.18 10.68
CA THR A 38 11.27 0.60 10.75
C THR A 38 10.98 2.04 10.38
N LYS A 39 11.42 2.98 11.23
CA LYS A 39 11.28 4.41 10.98
C LYS A 39 12.61 4.97 10.50
N LEU A 40 12.60 5.46 9.26
CA LEU A 40 13.71 6.23 8.71
C LEU A 40 13.41 7.71 8.95
N THR A 41 14.09 8.32 9.91
CA THR A 41 13.97 9.75 10.12
C THR A 41 14.52 10.48 8.90
N ALA A 42 13.68 11.32 8.27
CA ALA A 42 14.23 12.37 7.44
C ALA A 42 15.14 13.22 8.33
N THR A 43 16.40 13.41 7.94
CA THR A 43 17.30 14.38 8.58
C THR A 43 16.58 15.75 8.65
N PRO A 44 16.92 16.63 9.62
CA PRO A 44 16.10 17.78 10.00
C PRO A 44 16.12 18.87 8.92
N ALA A 45 15.35 18.64 7.87
CA ALA A 45 14.87 19.60 6.89
C ALA A 45 13.51 19.06 6.46
N SER A 46 12.48 19.48 7.20
CA SER A 46 11.07 19.19 6.97
C SER A 46 10.72 19.24 5.47
N SER A 47 10.01 18.21 5.00
CA SER A 47 9.45 18.04 3.64
C SER A 47 10.45 17.74 2.51
N PHE A 48 10.09 16.77 1.66
CA PHE A 48 10.73 16.64 0.35
C PHE A 48 10.46 17.92 -0.43
N THR A 49 11.51 18.68 -0.74
CA THR A 49 11.39 19.93 -1.50
C THR A 49 11.68 19.74 -2.99
N THR A 50 12.33 18.62 -3.36
CA THR A 50 12.67 18.26 -4.73
C THR A 50 12.47 16.77 -4.97
N GLY A 51 12.28 16.40 -6.23
CA GLY A 51 12.22 15.01 -6.67
C GLY A 51 13.50 14.21 -6.40
N ILE A 52 14.68 14.83 -6.50
CA ILE A 52 15.96 14.18 -6.18
C ILE A 52 16.01 13.78 -4.70
N MET A 53 15.59 14.66 -3.79
CA MET A 53 15.51 14.32 -2.36
C MET A 53 14.53 13.18 -2.09
N LEU A 54 13.40 13.14 -2.80
CA LEU A 54 12.47 12.01 -2.73
C LEU A 54 13.14 10.71 -3.19
N TYR A 55 13.81 10.73 -4.34
CA TYR A 55 14.53 9.58 -4.88
C TYR A 55 15.55 9.04 -3.87
N GLU A 56 16.45 9.89 -3.37
CA GLU A 56 17.52 9.48 -2.45
C GLU A 56 16.97 8.84 -1.18
N LYS A 57 15.93 9.45 -0.59
CA LYS A 57 15.30 8.93 0.64
C LYS A 57 14.54 7.64 0.41
N VAL A 58 13.92 7.45 -0.74
CA VAL A 58 13.25 6.19 -1.10
C VAL A 58 14.29 5.08 -1.30
N VAL A 59 15.43 5.38 -1.94
CA VAL A 59 16.54 4.42 -2.09
C VAL A 59 17.17 4.09 -0.73
N GLU A 60 17.32 5.06 0.17
CA GLU A 60 17.76 4.83 1.55
C GLU A 60 16.77 3.93 2.30
N ALA A 61 15.47 4.16 2.16
CA ALA A 61 14.43 3.32 2.75
C ALA A 61 14.48 1.88 2.20
N LYS A 62 14.76 1.70 0.90
CA LYS A 62 14.95 0.37 0.31
C LYS A 62 16.13 -0.35 0.95
N ARG A 63 17.29 0.30 1.02
CA ARG A 63 18.49 -0.26 1.67
C ARG A 63 18.22 -0.64 3.11
N LYS A 64 17.44 0.18 3.82
CA LYS A 64 17.06 -0.10 5.21
C LYS A 64 16.15 -1.32 5.35
N SER A 65 15.19 -1.49 4.45
CA SER A 65 14.33 -2.69 4.37
C SER A 65 15.16 -3.95 4.09
N GLU A 66 16.16 -3.82 3.22
CA GLU A 66 17.06 -4.90 2.79
C GLU A 66 17.99 -5.42 3.90
N GLU A 67 18.26 -4.66 4.96
CA GLU A 67 19.07 -5.11 6.10
C GLU A 67 18.50 -6.37 6.78
N TYR A 68 17.18 -6.60 6.67
CA TYR A 68 16.49 -7.74 7.27
C TYR A 68 16.30 -8.91 6.29
N LYS A 69 16.77 -8.77 5.04
CA LYS A 69 16.50 -9.71 3.95
C LYS A 69 17.73 -10.52 3.56
N GLU A 70 17.49 -11.79 3.23
CA GLU A 70 18.52 -12.66 2.64
C GLU A 70 18.65 -12.45 1.12
N ARG A 71 17.62 -11.91 0.46
CA ARG A 71 17.56 -11.65 -0.99
C ARG A 71 17.32 -10.17 -1.25
N LEU A 72 18.09 -9.59 -2.17
CA LEU A 72 18.12 -8.14 -2.45
C LEU A 72 17.50 -7.75 -3.80
N ASN A 73 16.82 -8.68 -4.47
CA ASN A 73 16.25 -8.48 -5.81
C ASN A 73 14.72 -8.32 -5.80
N GLY A 74 14.18 -7.88 -4.66
CA GLY A 74 12.75 -7.71 -4.46
C GLY A 74 12.11 -6.61 -5.32
N SER A 75 10.80 -6.71 -5.52
CA SER A 75 9.99 -5.64 -6.12
C SER A 75 9.37 -4.83 -5.00
N TYR A 76 9.41 -3.51 -5.07
CA TYR A 76 8.96 -2.65 -3.97
C TYR A 76 7.79 -1.78 -4.38
N MET A 77 6.96 -1.44 -3.40
CA MET A 77 5.86 -0.49 -3.51
C MET A 77 6.11 0.68 -2.57
N LEU A 78 6.16 1.88 -3.15
CA LEU A 78 6.17 3.15 -2.43
C LEU A 78 4.74 3.68 -2.35
N LEU A 79 4.23 3.79 -1.13
CA LEU A 79 3.01 4.52 -0.82
C LEU A 79 3.39 5.97 -0.55
N LEU A 80 2.98 6.89 -1.41
CA LEU A 80 3.36 8.30 -1.34
C LEU A 80 2.16 9.17 -0.95
N PRO A 81 2.28 10.04 0.07
CA PRO A 81 1.28 11.05 0.36
C PRO A 81 1.01 11.93 -0.86
N HIS A 82 -0.27 12.17 -1.17
CA HIS A 82 -0.70 12.96 -2.33
C HIS A 82 0.01 14.31 -2.47
N LYS A 83 0.32 14.97 -1.34
CA LYS A 83 1.04 16.26 -1.31
C LYS A 83 2.42 16.23 -1.99
N PHE A 84 3.05 15.07 -2.07
CA PHE A 84 4.37 14.88 -2.71
C PHE A 84 4.28 14.33 -4.13
N SER A 85 3.09 14.08 -4.65
CA SER A 85 2.92 13.58 -6.02
C SER A 85 3.58 14.44 -7.11
N PRO A 86 3.66 15.79 -7.01
CA PRO A 86 4.37 16.58 -8.01
C PRO A 86 5.86 16.22 -8.13
N LEU A 87 6.49 15.77 -7.05
CA LEU A 87 7.92 15.44 -7.04
C LEU A 87 8.24 14.18 -7.86
N LEU A 88 7.24 13.36 -8.19
CA LEU A 88 7.42 12.18 -9.01
C LEU A 88 7.67 12.50 -10.49
N VAL A 89 7.23 13.68 -10.94
CA VAL A 89 7.39 14.13 -12.33
C VAL A 89 8.57 15.09 -12.52
N ASP A 90 9.26 15.46 -11.44
CA ASP A 90 10.54 16.16 -11.52
C ASP A 90 11.54 15.34 -12.33
N LEU A 91 12.37 16.02 -13.12
CA LEU A 91 13.43 15.38 -13.89
C LEU A 91 14.56 14.94 -12.96
N TYR A 92 14.85 13.64 -12.99
CA TYR A 92 16.03 13.06 -12.37
C TYR A 92 17.25 13.16 -13.29
N ASP A 93 17.03 12.95 -14.60
CA ASP A 93 18.02 13.14 -15.65
C ASP A 93 17.44 14.08 -16.71
N GLU A 94 17.93 15.33 -16.71
CA GLU A 94 17.46 16.37 -17.64
C GLU A 94 17.80 16.06 -19.10
N LEU A 95 18.95 15.42 -19.37
CA LEU A 95 19.40 15.15 -20.73
C LEU A 95 18.55 14.08 -21.41
N HIS A 96 18.10 13.11 -20.63
CA HIS A 96 17.29 11.98 -21.12
C HIS A 96 15.79 12.15 -20.82
N TYR A 97 15.38 13.28 -20.24
CA TYR A 97 14.01 13.58 -19.81
C TYR A 97 13.40 12.47 -18.94
N ILE A 98 14.21 11.88 -18.05
CA ILE A 98 13.76 10.79 -17.17
C ILE A 98 13.27 11.39 -15.87
N THR A 99 12.03 11.07 -15.50
CA THR A 99 11.42 11.50 -14.25
C THR A 99 11.92 10.68 -13.05
N VAL A 100 11.71 11.21 -11.84
CA VAL A 100 11.97 10.47 -10.59
C VAL A 100 11.21 9.14 -10.55
N ARG A 101 9.94 9.14 -10.97
CA ARG A 101 9.13 7.91 -11.00
C ARG A 101 9.75 6.84 -11.91
N GLU A 102 10.17 7.24 -13.11
CA GLU A 102 10.78 6.32 -14.07
C GLU A 102 12.11 5.77 -13.56
N SER A 103 12.92 6.63 -12.93
CA SER A 103 14.22 6.24 -12.35
C SER A 103 14.03 5.25 -11.18
N LEU A 104 13.07 5.51 -10.28
CA LEU A 104 12.74 4.59 -9.18
C LEU A 104 12.31 3.21 -9.69
N LEU A 105 11.51 3.16 -10.75
CA LEU A 105 11.06 1.90 -11.34
C LEU A 105 12.20 1.17 -12.04
N LYS A 106 12.95 1.86 -12.91
CA LYS A 106 13.98 1.26 -13.76
C LYS A 106 15.21 0.82 -12.97
N ASP A 107 15.69 1.66 -12.05
CA ASP A 107 16.96 1.43 -11.36
C ASP A 107 16.79 0.58 -10.11
N HIS A 108 15.62 0.68 -9.45
CA HIS A 108 15.40 0.06 -8.14
C HIS A 108 14.20 -0.89 -8.09
N ASN A 109 13.45 -1.05 -9.18
CA ASN A 109 12.22 -1.86 -9.23
C ASN A 109 11.19 -1.42 -8.16
N ILE A 110 11.06 -0.10 -7.98
CA ILE A 110 10.12 0.53 -7.04
C ILE A 110 8.94 1.09 -7.82
N SER A 111 7.77 0.49 -7.65
CA SER A 111 6.49 1.04 -8.12
C SER A 111 5.93 2.04 -7.12
N THR A 112 5.21 3.06 -7.59
CA THR A 112 4.64 4.10 -6.72
C THR A 112 3.12 4.15 -6.79
N SER A 113 2.47 4.21 -5.63
CA SER A 113 1.05 4.47 -5.45
C SER A 113 0.84 5.75 -4.66
N VAL A 114 0.05 6.68 -5.19
CA VAL A 114 -0.22 7.99 -4.58
C VAL A 114 -1.53 7.93 -3.81
N LEU A 115 -1.51 8.29 -2.53
CA LEU A 115 -2.65 8.12 -1.63
C LEU A 115 -3.02 9.40 -0.89
N LYS A 116 -4.32 9.66 -0.80
CA LYS A 116 -4.89 10.68 0.10
C LYS A 116 -5.02 10.11 1.51
N GLY A 117 -4.82 10.95 2.53
CA GLY A 117 -4.91 10.54 3.94
C GLY A 117 -3.68 9.84 4.51
N LEU A 118 -2.65 9.58 3.70
CA LEU A 118 -1.36 9.08 4.16
C LEU A 118 -0.50 10.24 4.68
N GLU A 119 0.02 10.14 5.91
CA GLU A 119 0.83 11.18 6.54
C GLU A 119 2.29 11.14 6.09
N HIS A 120 2.89 9.95 6.13
CA HIS A 120 4.30 9.67 5.82
C HIS A 120 4.41 8.71 4.63
N PRO A 121 5.40 8.85 3.74
CA PRO A 121 5.69 7.82 2.77
C PRO A 121 6.07 6.50 3.43
N ILE A 122 5.66 5.40 2.81
CA ILE A 122 5.94 4.05 3.28
C ILE A 122 6.42 3.20 2.13
N LEU A 123 7.55 2.53 2.32
CA LEU A 123 8.11 1.57 1.38
C LEU A 123 7.98 0.16 1.95
N TYR A 124 7.50 -0.77 1.13
CA TYR A 124 7.45 -2.18 1.48
C TYR A 124 7.59 -3.05 0.22
N GLU A 125 7.97 -4.31 0.41
CA GLU A 125 7.89 -5.31 -0.65
C GLU A 125 6.59 -6.12 -0.48
N PRO A 126 5.74 -6.24 -1.51
CA PRO A 126 4.56 -7.10 -1.50
C PRO A 126 4.97 -8.56 -1.73
N ASP A 127 5.72 -9.15 -0.80
CA ASP A 127 6.06 -10.58 -0.77
C ASP A 127 5.12 -11.30 0.21
N PRO A 128 4.41 -12.37 -0.20
CA PRO A 128 3.61 -13.23 0.67
C PRO A 128 4.36 -13.77 1.91
N ALA A 129 5.69 -13.89 1.85
CA ALA A 129 6.52 -14.30 2.98
C ALA A 129 6.67 -13.18 4.05
N ILE A 130 6.45 -11.92 3.67
CA ILE A 130 6.52 -10.74 4.54
C ILE A 130 5.10 -10.35 4.99
N MET A 131 4.15 -10.43 4.06
CA MET A 131 2.78 -10.00 4.25
C MET A 131 1.84 -10.82 3.37
N PHE A 132 0.83 -11.45 3.98
CA PHE A 132 -0.23 -12.09 3.21
C PHE A 132 -1.61 -11.66 3.71
N VAL A 133 -2.56 -11.61 2.77
CA VAL A 133 -3.95 -11.28 3.03
C VAL A 133 -4.73 -12.59 3.12
N PRO A 134 -4.96 -13.17 4.32
CA PRO A 134 -5.90 -14.28 4.43
C PRO A 134 -7.29 -13.80 4.03
N ILE A 135 -7.79 -14.34 2.92
CA ILE A 135 -9.19 -14.22 2.54
C ILE A 135 -9.89 -15.45 3.13
N MET A 136 -10.49 -15.28 4.31
CA MET A 136 -11.37 -16.30 4.88
C MET A 136 -12.76 -16.06 4.31
N SER A 137 -13.16 -16.88 3.36
CA SER A 137 -14.48 -16.79 2.73
C SER A 137 -15.55 -17.45 3.59
N GLU A 138 -15.99 -16.80 4.67
CA GLU A 138 -17.37 -17.06 5.14
C GLU A 138 -18.31 -16.19 4.28
N ILE A 139 -18.97 -16.83 3.31
CA ILE A 139 -20.01 -16.19 2.51
C ILE A 139 -21.30 -16.25 3.33
N GLY A 140 -21.67 -15.12 3.92
CA GLY A 140 -22.96 -14.98 4.58
C GLY A 140 -24.05 -14.73 3.55
N PHE A 141 -25.04 -15.62 3.45
CA PHE A 141 -26.24 -15.40 2.66
C PHE A 141 -27.33 -14.82 3.56
N ARG A 142 -27.78 -13.59 3.27
CA ARG A 142 -29.03 -13.07 3.85
C ARG A 142 -30.08 -12.97 2.76
N ARG A 143 -31.19 -13.70 2.96
CA ARG A 143 -32.40 -13.54 2.14
C ARG A 143 -33.18 -12.35 2.68
N PHE A 144 -33.45 -11.40 1.80
CA PHE A 144 -34.37 -10.30 2.08
C PHE A 144 -35.57 -10.44 1.15
N GLY A 145 -36.77 -10.31 1.71
CA GLY A 145 -38.02 -10.30 0.95
C GLY A 145 -38.69 -8.96 1.12
N ASP A 146 -38.97 -8.28 0.01
CA ASP A 146 -39.88 -7.13 -0.03
C ASP A 146 -41.02 -7.38 -1.04
N SER A 147 -41.93 -6.41 -1.20
CA SER A 147 -43.06 -6.54 -2.13
C SER A 147 -42.68 -6.58 -3.61
N LYS A 148 -41.40 -6.42 -3.94
CA LYS A 148 -40.86 -6.40 -5.31
C LYS A 148 -40.07 -7.66 -5.69
N GLY A 149 -39.76 -8.54 -4.73
CA GLY A 149 -39.14 -9.84 -4.97
C GLY A 149 -38.23 -10.30 -3.84
N ASP A 150 -37.82 -11.57 -3.90
CA ASP A 150 -36.75 -12.09 -3.07
C ASP A 150 -35.40 -11.73 -3.69
N TYR A 151 -34.44 -11.29 -2.88
CA TYR A 151 -33.05 -11.17 -3.31
C TYR A 151 -32.09 -11.73 -2.25
N ILE A 152 -30.98 -12.28 -2.74
CA ILE A 152 -29.91 -12.85 -1.92
C ILE A 152 -28.78 -11.82 -1.87
N HIS A 153 -28.47 -11.32 -0.68
CA HIS A 153 -27.24 -10.57 -0.45
C HIS A 153 -26.16 -11.53 0.02
N ALA A 154 -25.10 -11.67 -0.76
CA ALA A 154 -23.88 -12.36 -0.37
C ALA A 154 -22.85 -11.31 0.07
N SER A 155 -22.38 -11.40 1.31
CA SER A 155 -21.26 -10.57 1.78
C SER A 155 -20.14 -11.46 2.32
N MET A 156 -18.91 -11.09 1.94
CA MET A 156 -17.68 -11.71 2.44
C MET A 156 -17.04 -10.69 3.38
N GLN A 157 -16.88 -11.05 4.66
CA GLN A 157 -16.50 -10.06 5.70
C GLN A 157 -15.11 -10.23 6.31
N THR A 158 -14.28 -11.16 5.84
CA THR A 158 -13.01 -11.46 6.50
C THR A 158 -11.85 -11.56 5.52
N ALA A 159 -11.35 -10.41 5.09
CA ALA A 159 -9.96 -10.27 4.66
C ALA A 159 -9.17 -9.71 5.86
N GLY A 160 -8.18 -10.45 6.35
CA GLY A 160 -7.18 -9.92 7.29
C GLY A 160 -5.90 -9.58 6.54
N VAL A 161 -4.97 -8.86 7.17
CA VAL A 161 -3.56 -8.81 6.73
C VAL A 161 -2.73 -9.36 7.87
N VAL A 162 -1.86 -10.33 7.56
CA VAL A 162 -0.88 -10.84 8.51
C VAL A 162 0.48 -10.31 8.09
N HIS A 163 1.15 -9.63 9.00
CA HIS A 163 2.49 -9.11 8.83
C HIS A 163 3.46 -10.00 9.60
N LEU A 164 4.35 -10.68 8.89
CA LEU A 164 5.33 -11.59 9.50
C LEU A 164 6.63 -10.89 9.85
N ARG A 165 6.98 -9.82 9.12
CA ARG A 165 8.20 -9.03 9.31
C ARG A 165 7.91 -7.52 9.20
N PRO A 166 7.26 -6.93 10.22
CA PRO A 166 6.92 -5.51 10.21
C PRO A 166 8.13 -4.59 10.05
N GLU A 167 9.31 -4.99 10.52
CA GLU A 167 10.57 -4.26 10.42
C GLU A 167 11.04 -4.03 8.97
N GLU A 168 10.62 -4.87 8.03
CA GLU A 168 10.91 -4.72 6.59
C GLU A 168 10.07 -3.63 5.93
N VAL A 169 8.99 -3.17 6.57
CA VAL A 169 8.19 -2.02 6.15
C VAL A 169 8.83 -0.76 6.71
N VAL A 170 9.24 0.14 5.81
CA VAL A 170 9.99 1.35 6.18
C VAL A 170 9.11 2.58 6.00
N GLU A 171 8.86 3.28 7.10
CA GLU A 171 8.19 4.58 7.12
C GLU A 171 9.25 5.68 7.04
N ILE A 172 9.13 6.57 6.06
CA ILE A 172 10.00 7.75 5.94
C ILE A 172 9.35 8.87 6.75
N THR A 173 9.75 9.01 8.02
CA THR A 173 9.17 9.99 8.91
C THR A 173 9.55 11.40 8.45
N ILE A 174 8.55 12.15 7.99
CA ILE A 174 8.67 13.57 7.71
C ILE A 174 8.28 14.38 8.95
N THR A 175 9.07 15.40 9.29
CA THR A 175 8.63 16.42 10.24
C THR A 175 7.71 17.39 9.50
N SER A 176 6.51 17.57 10.04
CA SER A 176 5.50 18.55 9.61
C SER A 176 5.81 19.93 10.15
#